data_AF-A0A945RAL4-F1
#
_entry.id   AF-A0A945RAL4-F1
#
_cell.length_a   1.000
_cell.length_b   1.000
_cell.length_c   1.000
_cell.angle_alpha   90.00
_cell.angle_beta   90.00
_cell.angle_gamma   90.00
#
_symmetry.space_group_name_H-M   'P 1'
#
loop_
_entity.id
_entity.type
_entity.pdbx_description
1 polymer ?
#
loop_
_entity_poly.entity_id
_entity_poly.type
_entity_poly.pdbx_seq_one_letter_code
_entity_poly.pdbx_strand_id
1 'polypeptide(L)'
;MLNSLLSQYTRSLILVAVLLLIVILEVLEVRAAIYPGLLPFFEWARSSSWLGLIGTTYGSIYATVEAVHLLSMAVIGGTVLATDLRLLGVVFRDLPSETLTKGTHKVFSAALISAIATGIFCAAGVGDKVYYMEVFWIKMLALVAGSLFVFLVKQPLLNSMPHDEINPWTIRLLAVTSLLIWFTVAATGRWIGFS
;
A
#
# COMPACT_ATOMS: atom_id res chain seq x y z
N MET A 1 34.92 1.19 -6.96
CA MET A 1 33.82 0.35 -7.49
C MET A 1 32.62 0.29 -6.55
N LEU A 2 32.77 -0.10 -5.28
CA LEU A 2 31.65 -0.17 -4.33
C LEU A 2 30.90 1.16 -4.15
N ASN A 3 31.60 2.29 -3.99
CA ASN A 3 30.95 3.60 -3.81
C ASN A 3 30.13 4.07 -5.02
N SER A 4 30.50 3.64 -6.23
CA SER A 4 29.77 3.97 -7.46
C SER A 4 28.48 3.13 -7.58
N LEU A 5 28.53 1.84 -7.25
CA LEU A 5 27.35 0.98 -7.19
C LEU A 5 26.38 1.41 -6.07
N LEU A 6 26.91 1.72 -4.88
CA LEU A 6 26.13 2.23 -3.75
C LEU A 6 25.40 3.52 -4.11
N SER A 7 26.08 4.46 -4.77
CA SER A 7 25.49 5.73 -5.23
C SER A 7 24.43 5.55 -6.32
N GLN A 8 24.57 4.54 -7.18
CA GLN A 8 23.67 4.31 -8.30
C GLN A 8 22.36 3.63 -7.87
N TYR A 9 22.42 2.81 -6.82
CA TYR A 9 21.27 2.05 -6.31
C TYR A 9 20.79 2.49 -4.92
N THR A 10 21.22 3.65 -4.41
CA THR A 10 20.90 4.13 -3.06
C THR A 10 19.41 3.99 -2.70
N ARG A 11 18.50 4.34 -3.62
CA ARG A 11 17.05 4.26 -3.41
C ARG A 11 16.54 2.82 -3.30
N SER A 12 17.07 1.92 -4.11
CA SER A 12 16.73 0.49 -4.06
C SER A 12 17.31 -0.16 -2.80
N LEU A 13 18.52 0.21 -2.42
CA LEU A 13 19.15 -0.26 -1.19
C LEU A 13 18.41 0.24 0.06
N ILE A 14 17.95 1.50 0.07
CA ILE A 14 17.10 2.03 1.14
C ILE A 14 15.81 1.23 1.24
N LEU A 15 15.12 0.98 0.12
CA LEU A 15 13.90 0.17 0.15
C LEU A 15 14.18 -1.25 0.67
N VAL A 16 15.20 -1.93 0.14
CA VAL A 16 15.56 -3.28 0.60
C VAL A 16 15.91 -3.28 2.08
N ALA A 17 16.64 -2.27 2.56
CA ALA A 17 16.93 -2.12 3.98
C ALA A 17 15.66 -1.88 4.81
N VAL A 18 14.71 -1.07 4.33
CA VAL A 18 13.42 -0.84 5.00
C VAL A 18 12.57 -2.11 5.03
N LEU A 19 12.50 -2.86 3.92
CA LEU A 19 11.75 -4.12 3.84
C LEU A 19 12.40 -5.21 4.72
N LEU A 20 13.73 -5.32 4.70
CA LEU A 20 14.46 -6.23 5.59
C LEU A 20 14.29 -5.84 7.05
N LEU A 21 14.34 -4.55 7.39
CA LEU A 21 14.08 -4.06 8.73
C LEU A 21 12.66 -4.45 9.15
N ILE A 22 11.67 -4.22 8.30
CA ILE A 22 10.29 -4.63 8.54
C ILE A 22 10.18 -6.14 8.84
N VAL A 23 10.80 -6.99 8.01
CA VAL A 23 10.78 -8.45 8.19
C VAL A 23 11.49 -8.83 9.49
N ILE A 24 12.64 -8.22 9.79
CA ILE A 24 13.41 -8.48 11.01
C ILE A 24 12.60 -8.09 12.25
N LEU A 25 11.97 -6.91 12.24
CA LEU A 25 11.13 -6.44 13.36
C LEU A 25 9.96 -7.38 13.61
N GLU A 26 9.39 -7.96 12.55
CA GLU A 26 8.30 -8.93 12.64
C GLU A 26 8.79 -10.30 13.18
N VAL A 27 9.90 -10.81 12.65
CA VAL A 27 10.52 -12.09 13.08
C VAL A 27 10.98 -12.01 14.55
N LEU A 28 11.45 -10.85 14.98
CA LEU A 28 11.87 -10.61 16.37
C LEU A 28 10.70 -10.30 17.31
N GLU A 29 9.45 -10.39 16.83
CA GLU A 29 8.23 -10.07 17.58
C GLU A 29 8.29 -8.71 18.28
N VAL A 30 8.99 -7.73 17.70
CA VAL A 30 9.08 -6.37 18.28
C VAL A 30 7.68 -5.75 18.42
N ARG A 31 6.73 -6.21 17.58
CA ARG A 31 5.30 -5.95 17.72
C ARG A 31 4.75 -6.22 19.12
N ALA A 32 5.18 -7.30 19.79
CA ALA A 32 4.69 -7.68 21.11
C ALA A 32 5.09 -6.66 22.20
N ALA A 33 6.18 -5.92 21.97
CA ALA A 33 6.62 -4.83 22.85
C ALA A 33 5.93 -3.50 22.53
N ILE A 34 5.58 -3.23 21.27
CA ILE A 34 5.03 -1.94 20.82
C ILE A 34 3.50 -1.91 20.89
N TYR A 35 2.84 -3.01 20.52
CA TYR A 35 1.38 -3.08 20.36
C TYR A 35 0.62 -2.74 21.64
N PRO A 36 1.00 -3.24 22.84
CA PRO A 36 0.33 -2.88 24.08
C PRO A 36 0.27 -1.37 24.35
N GLY A 37 1.29 -0.62 23.91
CA GLY A 37 1.32 0.84 24.04
C GLY A 37 0.38 1.58 23.09
N LEU A 38 -0.10 0.92 22.03
CA LEU A 38 -1.05 1.48 21.07
C LEU A 38 -2.50 1.27 21.47
N LEU A 39 -2.80 0.33 22.37
CA LEU A 39 -4.16 0.04 22.83
C LEU A 39 -4.93 1.31 23.28
N PRO A 40 -4.36 2.20 24.11
CA PRO A 40 -5.06 3.42 24.52
C PRO A 40 -5.43 4.33 23.34
N PHE A 41 -4.64 4.33 22.27
CA PHE A 41 -4.94 5.08 21.06
C PHE A 41 -6.14 4.49 20.31
N PHE A 42 -6.23 3.16 20.16
CA PHE A 42 -7.37 2.51 19.50
C PHE A 42 -8.66 2.66 20.32
N GLU A 43 -8.56 2.56 21.65
CA GLU A 43 -9.68 2.81 22.56
C GLU A 43 -10.14 4.26 22.47
N TRP A 44 -9.21 5.23 22.46
CA TRP A 44 -9.54 6.64 22.26
C TRP A 44 -10.16 6.89 20.87
N ALA A 45 -9.59 6.30 19.83
CA ALA A 45 -10.08 6.44 18.45
C ALA A 45 -11.53 5.97 18.32
N ARG A 46 -11.90 4.89 19.01
CA ARG A 46 -13.28 4.39 19.02
C ARG A 46 -14.22 5.16 19.94
N SER A 47 -13.81 5.39 21.19
CA SER A 47 -14.69 5.89 22.25
C SER A 47 -14.80 7.41 22.34
N SER A 48 -13.72 8.11 22.00
CA SER A 48 -13.55 9.54 22.31
C SER A 48 -13.35 10.39 21.06
N SER A 49 -12.98 9.79 19.93
CA SER A 49 -12.88 10.52 18.67
C SER A 49 -14.25 10.69 18.02
N TRP A 50 -14.44 11.86 17.43
CA TRP A 50 -15.61 12.16 16.58
C TRP A 50 -15.80 11.15 15.44
N LEU A 51 -14.71 10.62 14.86
CA LEU A 51 -14.77 9.59 13.80
C LEU A 51 -15.33 8.27 14.35
N GLY A 52 -14.84 7.84 15.51
CA GLY A 52 -15.32 6.65 16.20
C GLY A 52 -16.79 6.77 16.55
N LEU A 53 -17.18 7.89 17.18
CA LEU A 53 -18.56 8.15 17.58
C LEU A 53 -19.54 8.14 16.40
N ILE A 54 -19.18 8.79 15.29
CA ILE A 54 -20.01 8.79 14.06
C ILE A 54 -20.07 7.37 13.48
N GLY A 55 -18.94 6.68 13.39
CA GLY A 55 -18.83 5.33 12.84
C GLY A 55 -19.61 4.28 13.63
N THR A 56 -19.68 4.41 14.96
CA THR A 56 -20.44 3.49 15.82
C THR A 56 -21.92 3.84 15.93
N THR A 57 -22.27 5.14 15.85
CA THR A 57 -23.65 5.61 16.04
C THR A 57 -24.49 5.48 14.78
N TYR A 58 -23.92 5.77 13.61
CA TYR A 58 -24.63 5.83 12.34
C TYR A 58 -24.14 4.77 11.36
N GLY A 59 -24.74 3.57 11.44
CA GLY A 59 -24.36 2.43 10.59
C GLY A 59 -24.44 2.72 9.08
N SER A 60 -25.38 3.57 8.64
CA SER A 60 -25.49 3.98 7.23
C SER A 60 -24.33 4.85 6.76
N ILE A 61 -23.82 5.73 7.62
CA ILE A 61 -22.62 6.54 7.34
C ILE A 61 -21.41 5.60 7.28
N TYR A 62 -21.29 4.68 8.24
CA TYR A 62 -20.22 3.69 8.23
C TYR A 62 -20.20 2.88 6.93
N ALA A 63 -21.34 2.29 6.55
CA ALA A 63 -21.47 1.51 5.33
C ALA A 63 -21.15 2.32 4.06
N THR A 64 -21.52 3.60 4.02
CA THR A 64 -21.22 4.49 2.88
C THR A 64 -19.73 4.77 2.79
N VAL A 65 -19.07 5.10 3.91
CA VAL A 65 -17.62 5.35 3.92
C VAL A 65 -16.84 4.09 3.61
N GLU A 66 -17.28 2.94 4.11
CA GLU A 66 -16.70 1.64 3.77
C GLU A 66 -16.85 1.33 2.27
N ALA A 67 -18.00 1.62 1.66
CA ALA A 67 -18.18 1.47 0.22
C ALA A 67 -17.22 2.35 -0.58
N VAL A 68 -17.02 3.61 -0.18
CA VAL A 68 -16.02 4.51 -0.80
C VAL A 68 -14.60 3.96 -0.60
N HIS A 69 -14.28 3.42 0.57
CA HIS A 69 -13.00 2.78 0.84
C HIS A 69 -12.72 1.63 -0.14
N LEU A 70 -13.71 0.74 -0.32
CA LEU A 70 -13.60 -0.40 -1.24
C LEU A 70 -13.51 0.05 -2.71
N LEU A 71 -14.24 1.09 -3.12
CA LEU A 71 -14.11 1.67 -4.46
C LEU A 71 -12.71 2.23 -4.70
N SER A 72 -12.15 2.96 -3.73
CA SER A 72 -10.78 3.48 -3.80
C SER A 72 -9.76 2.34 -3.90
N MET A 73 -9.95 1.24 -3.15
CA MET A 73 -9.12 0.04 -3.28
C MET A 73 -9.26 -0.62 -4.66
N ALA A 74 -10.46 -0.65 -5.24
CA ALA A 74 -10.69 -1.17 -6.59
C ALA A 74 -9.97 -0.31 -7.65
N VAL A 75 -9.98 1.02 -7.50
CA VAL A 75 -9.25 1.94 -8.38
C VAL A 75 -7.73 1.76 -8.25
N ILE A 76 -7.21 1.60 -7.03
CA ILE A 76 -5.80 1.26 -6.80
C ILE A 76 -5.46 -0.06 -7.51
N GLY A 77 -6.24 -1.11 -7.28
CA GLY A 77 -6.03 -2.42 -7.91
C GLY A 77 -6.07 -2.33 -9.45
N GLY A 78 -7.04 -1.61 -10.01
CA GLY A 78 -7.16 -1.41 -11.45
C GLY A 78 -5.99 -0.65 -12.06
N THR A 79 -5.53 0.42 -11.40
CA THR A 79 -4.36 1.19 -11.87
C THR A 79 -3.05 0.41 -11.77
N VAL A 80 -2.89 -0.39 -10.71
CA VAL A 80 -1.74 -1.30 -10.54
C VAL A 80 -1.75 -2.37 -11.63
N LEU A 81 -2.88 -3.07 -11.83
CA LEU A 81 -3.02 -4.10 -12.85
C LEU A 81 -2.79 -3.54 -14.26
N ALA A 82 -3.41 -2.41 -14.61
CA ALA A 82 -3.25 -1.80 -15.93
C ALA A 82 -1.78 -1.48 -16.23
N THR A 83 -1.08 -0.87 -15.27
CA THR A 83 0.31 -0.46 -15.45
C THR A 83 1.27 -1.63 -15.43
N ASP A 84 1.15 -2.54 -14.46
CA ASP A 84 2.09 -3.64 -14.30
C ASP A 84 1.94 -4.70 -15.39
N LEU A 85 0.71 -5.04 -15.78
CA LEU A 85 0.50 -5.94 -16.92
C LEU A 85 0.96 -5.29 -18.23
N ARG A 86 0.88 -3.96 -18.37
CA ARG A 86 1.47 -3.27 -19.53
C ARG A 86 2.99 -3.31 -19.53
N LEU A 87 3.64 -3.10 -18.38
CA LEU A 87 5.09 -3.21 -18.23
C LEU A 87 5.59 -4.65 -18.48
N LEU A 88 4.77 -5.66 -18.18
CA LEU A 88 5.02 -7.07 -18.52
C LEU A 88 4.70 -7.41 -19.98
N GLY A 89 4.10 -6.48 -20.75
CA GLY A 89 3.72 -6.71 -22.14
C GLY A 89 2.52 -7.65 -22.30
N VAL A 90 1.58 -7.67 -21.35
CA VAL A 90 0.36 -8.51 -21.41
C VAL A 90 -0.83 -7.71 -21.96
N VAL A 91 -1.03 -6.47 -21.50
CA VAL A 91 -2.17 -5.60 -21.89
C VAL A 91 -1.69 -4.27 -22.49
N PHE A 92 -2.57 -3.56 -23.21
CA PHE A 92 -2.30 -2.22 -23.79
C PHE A 92 -1.01 -2.12 -24.62
N ARG A 93 -0.65 -3.18 -25.34
CA ARG A 93 0.63 -3.29 -26.09
C ARG A 93 0.81 -2.18 -27.11
N ASP A 94 -0.28 -1.68 -27.67
CA ASP A 94 -0.29 -0.64 -28.71
C ASP A 94 -0.06 0.78 -28.16
N LEU A 95 -0.15 0.97 -26.83
CA LEU A 95 0.11 2.26 -26.19
C LEU A 95 1.53 2.30 -25.60
N PRO A 96 2.25 3.44 -25.67
CA PRO A 96 3.50 3.64 -24.94
C PRO A 96 3.30 3.44 -23.43
N SER A 97 4.16 2.65 -22.80
CA SER A 97 4.10 2.32 -21.37
C SER A 97 4.21 3.54 -20.46
N GLU A 98 4.91 4.57 -20.91
CA GLU A 98 5.18 5.84 -20.27
C GLU A 98 3.89 6.64 -20.10
N THR A 99 3.07 6.67 -21.16
CA THR A 99 1.77 7.35 -21.16
C THR A 99 0.85 6.71 -20.13
N LEU A 100 0.79 5.39 -20.10
CA LEU A 100 -0.05 4.66 -19.15
C LEU A 100 0.45 4.84 -17.71
N THR A 101 1.76 4.73 -17.48
CA THR A 101 2.37 4.86 -16.15
C THR A 101 2.13 6.26 -15.57
N LYS A 102 2.33 7.32 -16.36
CA LYS A 102 2.11 8.71 -15.91
C LYS A 102 0.63 9.01 -15.67
N GLY A 103 -0.26 8.55 -16.55
CA GLY A 103 -1.71 8.76 -16.42
C GLY A 103 -2.28 8.05 -15.19
N THR A 104 -1.97 6.77 -15.03
CA THR A 104 -2.44 5.96 -13.90
C THR A 104 -1.85 6.42 -12.58
N HIS A 105 -0.63 6.96 -12.54
CA HIS A 105 -0.02 7.40 -11.28
C HIS A 105 -0.82 8.48 -10.56
N LYS A 106 -1.39 9.45 -11.29
CA LYS A 106 -2.22 10.50 -10.69
C LYS A 106 -3.48 9.93 -10.07
N VAL A 107 -4.15 9.03 -10.80
CA VAL A 107 -5.35 8.34 -10.34
C VAL A 107 -5.05 7.44 -9.13
N PHE A 108 -3.95 6.69 -9.19
CA PHE A 108 -3.45 5.86 -8.10
C PHE A 108 -3.21 6.69 -6.83
N SER A 109 -2.54 7.84 -6.94
CA SER A 109 -2.24 8.69 -5.78
C SER A 109 -3.51 9.28 -5.16
N ALA A 110 -4.46 9.73 -5.98
CA ALA A 110 -5.76 10.21 -5.49
C ALA A 110 -6.56 9.08 -4.79
N ALA A 111 -6.58 7.89 -5.39
CA ALA A 111 -7.25 6.73 -4.82
C ALA A 111 -6.59 6.26 -3.51
N LEU A 112 -5.25 6.31 -3.42
CA LEU A 112 -4.51 6.00 -2.20
C LEU A 112 -4.84 6.98 -1.07
N ILE A 113 -4.86 8.28 -1.35
CA ILE A 113 -5.26 9.29 -0.36
C ILE A 113 -6.69 9.04 0.12
N SER A 114 -7.62 8.77 -0.79
CA SER A 114 -9.01 8.44 -0.43
C SER A 114 -9.10 7.15 0.40
N ALA A 115 -8.38 6.09 0.01
CA ALA A 115 -8.36 4.82 0.74
C ALA A 115 -7.78 4.99 2.16
N ILE A 116 -6.74 5.80 2.34
CA ILE A 116 -6.16 6.09 3.66
C ILE A 116 -7.17 6.88 4.51
N ALA A 117 -7.73 7.97 3.97
CA ALA A 117 -8.67 8.82 4.71
C ALA A 117 -9.92 8.04 5.18
N THR A 118 -10.52 7.28 4.27
CA THR A 118 -11.68 6.43 4.58
C THR A 118 -11.31 5.24 5.46
N GLY A 119 -10.11 4.67 5.31
CA GLY A 119 -9.60 3.58 6.14
C GLY A 119 -9.38 3.99 7.59
N ILE A 120 -8.87 5.20 7.84
CA ILE A 120 -8.75 5.78 9.19
C ILE A 120 -10.13 5.89 9.85
N PHE A 121 -11.14 6.38 9.12
CA PHE A 121 -12.50 6.44 9.62
C PHE A 121 -13.04 5.04 9.97
N CYS A 122 -12.87 4.07 9.06
CA CYS A 122 -13.34 2.70 9.29
C CYS A 122 -12.66 2.08 10.51
N ALA A 123 -11.34 2.23 10.63
CA ALA A 123 -10.55 1.72 11.76
C ALA A 123 -10.95 2.38 13.09
N ALA A 124 -11.25 3.68 13.10
CA ALA A 124 -11.76 4.35 14.29
C ALA A 124 -13.11 3.77 14.74
N GLY A 125 -14.03 3.48 13.81
CA GLY A 125 -15.34 2.89 14.13
C GLY A 125 -15.26 1.49 14.75
N VAL A 126 -14.24 0.69 14.39
CA VAL A 126 -14.03 -0.68 14.90
C VAL A 126 -12.70 -0.88 15.65
N GLY A 127 -12.20 0.18 16.28
CA GLY A 127 -10.85 0.23 16.88
C GLY A 127 -10.55 -0.88 17.90
N ASP A 128 -11.53 -1.21 18.74
CA ASP A 128 -11.50 -2.28 19.74
C ASP A 128 -11.36 -3.69 19.15
N LYS A 129 -11.75 -3.90 17.89
CA LYS A 129 -11.65 -5.20 17.21
C LYS A 129 -10.38 -5.28 16.37
N VAL A 130 -10.13 -4.26 15.55
CA VAL A 130 -9.02 -4.27 14.59
C VAL A 130 -7.65 -4.31 15.27
N TYR A 131 -7.54 -3.81 16.49
CA TYR A 131 -6.32 -3.89 17.28
C TYR A 131 -5.87 -5.34 17.54
N TYR A 132 -6.81 -6.23 17.88
CA TYR A 132 -6.52 -7.64 18.18
C TYR A 132 -6.40 -8.51 16.93
N MET A 133 -6.70 -7.98 15.74
CA MET A 133 -6.59 -8.71 14.50
C MET A 133 -5.18 -8.61 13.93
N GLU A 134 -4.41 -9.69 14.01
CA GLU A 134 -3.04 -9.74 13.43
C GLU A 134 -3.04 -9.37 11.94
N VAL A 135 -4.08 -9.78 11.21
CA VAL A 135 -4.21 -9.55 9.76
C VAL A 135 -4.37 -8.06 9.43
N PHE A 136 -4.96 -7.27 10.34
CA PHE A 136 -5.01 -5.81 10.18
C PHE A 136 -3.60 -5.21 10.15
N TRP A 137 -2.73 -5.64 11.06
CA TRP A 137 -1.36 -5.14 11.13
C TRP A 137 -0.52 -5.53 9.91
N ILE A 138 -0.66 -6.78 9.43
CA ILE A 138 -0.02 -7.23 8.19
C ILE A 138 -0.49 -6.37 7.01
N LYS A 139 -1.79 -6.06 6.92
CA LYS A 139 -2.33 -5.15 5.90
C LYS A 139 -1.68 -3.76 5.97
N MET A 140 -1.58 -3.19 7.17
CA MET A 140 -0.99 -1.86 7.36
C MET A 140 0.48 -1.83 6.95
N LEU A 141 1.23 -2.89 7.28
CA LEU A 141 2.62 -3.04 6.89
C LEU A 141 2.78 -3.17 5.38
N ALA A 142 1.97 -4.03 4.74
CA ALA A 142 1.96 -4.19 3.29
C ALA A 142 1.56 -2.90 2.57
N LEU A 143 0.61 -2.13 3.12
CA LEU A 143 0.18 -0.84 2.57
C LEU A 143 1.31 0.19 2.63
N VAL A 144 2.02 0.27 3.76
CA VAL A 144 3.19 1.17 3.90
C VAL A 144 4.30 0.74 2.95
N ALA A 145 4.65 -0.55 2.93
CA ALA A 145 5.65 -1.10 2.03
C ALA A 145 5.32 -0.83 0.55
N GLY A 146 4.07 -1.06 0.14
CA GLY A 146 3.60 -0.81 -1.22
C GLY A 146 3.61 0.66 -1.61
N SER A 147 3.22 1.54 -0.68
CA SER A 147 3.28 2.98 -0.89
C SER A 147 4.72 3.46 -1.06
N LEU A 148 5.62 3.07 -0.16
CA LEU A 148 7.05 3.40 -0.24
C LEU A 148 7.67 2.83 -1.52
N PHE A 149 7.35 1.59 -1.89
CA PHE A 149 7.81 0.97 -3.12
C PHE A 149 7.42 1.78 -4.36
N VAL A 150 6.15 2.20 -4.45
CA VAL A 150 5.66 2.97 -5.59
C VAL A 150 6.33 4.34 -5.68
N PHE A 151 6.39 5.09 -4.58
CA PHE A 151 6.87 6.47 -4.59
C PHE A 151 8.39 6.63 -4.55
N LEU A 152 9.12 5.71 -3.92
CA LEU A 152 10.57 5.83 -3.76
C LEU A 152 11.38 5.02 -4.78
N VAL A 153 10.79 3.97 -5.36
CA VAL A 153 11.50 3.07 -6.27
C VAL A 153 10.85 3.03 -7.65
N LYS A 154 9.60 2.55 -7.76
CA LYS A 154 8.96 2.31 -9.06
C LYS A 154 8.82 3.59 -9.88
N GLN A 155 8.15 4.61 -9.33
CA GLN A 155 7.89 5.83 -10.09
C GLN A 155 9.14 6.66 -10.36
N PRO A 156 10.08 6.83 -9.42
CA PRO A 156 11.32 7.54 -9.73
C PRO A 156 12.16 6.83 -10.80
N LEU A 157 12.20 5.49 -10.82
CA LEU A 157 12.92 4.74 -11.83
C LEU A 157 12.26 4.87 -13.22
N LEU A 158 10.94 4.68 -13.30
CA LEU A 158 10.20 4.79 -14.57
C LEU A 158 10.18 6.22 -15.14
N ASN A 159 10.35 7.25 -14.30
CA ASN A 159 10.44 8.63 -14.76
C ASN A 159 11.89 9.11 -14.99
N SER A 160 12.91 8.30 -14.69
CA SER A 160 14.32 8.73 -14.80
C SER A 160 14.87 8.68 -16.21
N MET A 161 14.37 7.78 -17.05
CA MET A 161 14.79 7.57 -18.43
C MET A 161 13.66 6.92 -19.24
N PRO A 162 13.69 7.01 -20.58
CA PRO A 162 12.78 6.27 -21.46
C PRO A 162 12.75 4.77 -21.15
N HIS A 163 11.59 4.11 -21.25
CA HIS A 163 11.48 2.72 -20.82
C HIS A 163 12.24 1.74 -21.71
N ASP A 164 12.53 2.11 -22.96
CA ASP A 164 13.36 1.37 -23.90
C ASP A 164 14.86 1.37 -23.54
N GLU A 165 15.30 2.36 -22.76
CA GLU A 165 16.67 2.44 -22.23
C GLU A 165 16.85 1.66 -20.92
N ILE A 166 15.76 1.31 -20.23
CA ILE A 166 15.81 0.53 -18.98
C ILE A 166 15.96 -0.96 -19.30
N ASN A 167 16.82 -1.66 -18.55
CA ASN A 167 16.94 -3.10 -18.66
C ASN A 167 15.55 -3.79 -18.54
N PRO A 168 15.12 -4.60 -19.54
CA PRO A 168 13.81 -5.24 -19.55
C PRO A 168 13.53 -6.11 -18.32
N TRP A 169 14.56 -6.75 -17.75
CA TRP A 169 14.42 -7.55 -16.54
C TRP A 169 14.10 -6.70 -15.32
N THR A 170 14.67 -5.49 -15.23
CA THR A 170 14.36 -4.54 -14.15
C THR A 170 12.90 -4.10 -14.22
N ILE A 171 12.38 -3.79 -15.42
CA ILE A 171 10.97 -3.45 -15.61
C ILE A 171 10.06 -4.61 -15.18
N ARG A 172 10.38 -5.84 -15.60
CA ARG A 172 9.60 -7.03 -15.22
C ARG A 172 9.60 -7.27 -13.72
N LEU A 173 10.76 -7.16 -13.07
CA LEU A 173 10.88 -7.31 -11.61
C LEU A 173 10.11 -6.23 -10.86
N LEU A 174 10.15 -4.97 -11.31
CA LEU A 174 9.33 -3.89 -10.75
C LEU A 174 7.84 -4.22 -10.81
N ALA A 175 7.36 -4.66 -11.97
CA ALA A 175 5.95 -4.97 -12.18
C ALA A 175 5.48 -6.16 -11.33
N VAL A 176 6.25 -7.25 -11.30
CA VAL A 176 5.93 -8.43 -10.46
C VAL A 176 5.95 -8.06 -8.97
N THR A 177 6.95 -7.31 -8.51
CA THR A 177 7.05 -6.89 -7.11
C THR A 177 5.86 -6.02 -6.72
N SER A 178 5.50 -5.06 -7.57
CA SER A 178 4.32 -4.21 -7.40
C SER A 178 3.04 -5.04 -7.26
N LEU A 179 2.82 -5.99 -8.17
CA LEU A 179 1.66 -6.87 -8.16
C LEU A 179 1.57 -7.71 -6.88
N LEU A 180 2.67 -8.31 -6.43
CA LEU A 180 2.69 -9.12 -5.22
C LEU A 180 2.38 -8.30 -3.96
N ILE A 181 2.95 -7.09 -3.84
CA ILE A 181 2.68 -6.22 -2.69
C ILE A 181 1.20 -5.81 -2.67
N TRP A 182 0.68 -5.28 -3.77
CA TRP A 182 -0.72 -4.82 -3.83
C TRP A 182 -1.73 -5.96 -3.74
N PHE A 183 -1.40 -7.14 -4.26
CA PHE A 183 -2.18 -8.36 -4.03
C PHE A 183 -2.23 -8.70 -2.54
N THR A 184 -1.10 -8.62 -1.83
CA THR A 184 -1.05 -8.84 -0.37
C THR A 184 -1.92 -7.84 0.38
N VAL A 185 -1.88 -6.55 0.01
CA VAL A 185 -2.76 -5.52 0.60
C VAL A 185 -4.25 -5.85 0.38
N ALA A 186 -4.61 -6.28 -0.83
CA ALA A 186 -5.99 -6.64 -1.15
C ALA A 186 -6.45 -7.92 -0.43
N ALA A 187 -5.61 -8.96 -0.42
CA ALA A 187 -5.90 -10.24 0.20
C ALA A 187 -6.08 -10.12 1.72
N THR A 188 -5.16 -9.44 2.40
CA THR A 188 -5.25 -9.16 3.84
C THR A 188 -6.45 -8.27 4.16
N GLY A 189 -6.76 -7.30 3.29
CA GLY A 189 -7.98 -6.49 3.39
C GLY A 189 -9.26 -7.31 3.37
N ARG A 190 -9.37 -8.29 2.46
CA ARG A 190 -10.55 -9.17 2.41
C ARG A 190 -10.63 -10.08 3.64
N TRP A 191 -9.48 -10.55 4.10
CA TRP A 191 -9.38 -11.47 5.24
C TRP A 191 -9.83 -10.83 6.56
N ILE A 192 -9.65 -9.53 6.76
CA ILE A 192 -10.23 -8.80 7.91
C ILE A 192 -11.74 -9.01 8.03
N GLY A 193 -12.46 -9.16 6.90
CA GLY A 193 -13.90 -9.42 6.92
C GLY A 193 -14.30 -10.86 7.25
N PHE A 194 -13.32 -11.78 7.37
CA PHE A 194 -13.53 -13.18 7.74
C PHE A 194 -12.96 -13.54 9.12
N SER A 195 -12.15 -12.66 9.70
CA SER A 195 -11.66 -12.76 11.09
C SER A 195 -12.67 -12.13 12.06
#